data_AF-A0A246SLK0-F1
#
_entry.id   AF-A0A246SLK0-F1
#
_cell.length_a   1.000
_cell.length_b   1.000
_cell.length_c   1.000
_cell.angle_alpha   90.00
_cell.angle_beta   90.00
_cell.angle_gamma   90.00
#
_symmetry.space_group_name_H-M   'P 1'
#
loop_
_entity.id
_entity.type
_entity.pdbx_description
1 polymer ?
#
loop_
_entity_poly.entity_id
_entity_poly.type
_entity_poly.pdbx_seq_one_letter_code
_entity_poly.pdbx_strand_id
1 'polypeptide(L)'
;MTRLHALVLMMLLAPAAAHAERRCGWLDNPSTANWSLMDAGGGWTIMENGSGYKAEGMDKIPDLTTGEYVYTHATHGYGCACMDVDTDGEGGITRIHSVRQLPLSRCRNDAAIRWFLDKDP
;
A
#
# COMPACT_ATOMS: atom_id res chain seq x y z
N MET A 1 -38.55 -33.25 40.70
CA MET A 1 -37.27 -33.66 40.09
C MET A 1 -37.26 -33.16 38.66
N THR A 2 -36.69 -31.98 38.39
CA THR A 2 -36.70 -31.38 37.06
C THR A 2 -35.25 -31.23 36.63
N ARG A 3 -34.79 -32.04 35.68
CA ARG A 3 -33.43 -31.97 35.13
C ARG A 3 -33.44 -30.90 34.03
N LEU A 4 -32.82 -29.74 34.30
CA LEU A 4 -32.52 -28.75 33.28
C LEU A 4 -31.32 -29.26 32.46
N HIS A 5 -31.54 -29.58 31.19
CA HIS A 5 -30.46 -29.82 30.25
C HIS A 5 -29.92 -28.46 29.79
N ALA A 6 -28.71 -28.10 30.23
CA ALA A 6 -27.99 -26.94 29.72
C ALA A 6 -27.44 -27.28 28.33
N LEU A 7 -27.97 -26.62 27.29
CA LEU A 7 -27.42 -26.69 25.93
C LEU A 7 -26.23 -25.73 25.86
N VAL A 8 -25.01 -26.26 25.83
CA VAL A 8 -23.79 -25.45 25.66
C VAL A 8 -23.57 -25.23 24.16
N LEU A 9 -23.75 -23.99 23.71
CA LEU A 9 -23.46 -23.58 22.34
C LEU A 9 -21.96 -23.22 22.25
N MET A 10 -21.15 -24.12 21.67
CA MET A 10 -19.75 -23.84 21.34
C MET A 10 -19.68 -22.92 20.12
N MET A 11 -19.35 -21.65 20.35
CA MET A 11 -19.00 -20.71 19.29
C MET A 11 -17.58 -21.07 18.79
N LEU A 12 -17.49 -21.57 17.56
CA LEU A 12 -16.22 -21.74 16.85
C LEU A 12 -15.66 -20.36 16.50
N LEU A 13 -14.57 -19.95 17.15
CA LEU A 13 -13.76 -18.83 16.69
C LEU A 13 -13.00 -19.27 15.42
N ALA A 14 -13.46 -18.83 14.25
CA ALA A 14 -12.68 -18.95 13.02
C ALA A 14 -11.55 -17.92 13.04
N PRO A 15 -10.29 -18.28 12.70
CA PRO A 15 -9.24 -17.31 12.50
C PRO A 15 -9.63 -16.38 11.35
N ALA A 16 -9.58 -15.07 11.57
CA ALA A 16 -9.67 -14.12 10.47
C ALA A 16 -8.44 -14.31 9.59
N ALA A 17 -8.63 -14.76 8.34
CA ALA A 17 -7.56 -14.73 7.37
C ALA A 17 -7.10 -13.27 7.22
N ALA A 18 -5.81 -13.00 7.40
CA ALA A 18 -5.23 -11.72 7.05
C ALA A 18 -5.38 -11.56 5.54
N HIS A 19 -6.40 -10.81 5.14
CA HIS A 19 -6.69 -10.55 3.74
C HIS A 19 -5.71 -9.49 3.26
N ALA A 20 -5.19 -9.63 2.03
CA ALA A 20 -4.37 -8.59 1.42
C ALA A 20 -5.12 -7.25 1.50
N GLU A 21 -4.43 -6.24 2.03
CA GLU A 21 -4.97 -4.91 2.17
C GLU A 21 -4.89 -4.18 0.83
N ARG A 22 -6.00 -3.56 0.43
CA ARG A 22 -6.06 -2.71 -0.75
C ARG A 22 -5.69 -1.28 -0.36
N ARG A 23 -4.56 -0.80 -0.86
CA ARG A 23 -4.11 0.59 -0.67
C ARG A 23 -4.03 1.33 -2.00
N CYS A 24 -4.54 2.56 -2.06
CA CYS A 24 -4.57 3.34 -3.28
C CYS A 24 -4.06 4.75 -3.03
N GLY A 25 -3.09 5.20 -3.81
CA GLY A 25 -2.44 6.48 -3.56
C GLY A 25 -1.28 6.77 -4.51
N TRP A 26 -0.44 7.72 -4.11
CA TRP A 26 0.78 8.07 -4.83
C TRP A 26 1.85 7.02 -4.59
N LEU A 27 2.23 6.27 -5.64
CA LEU A 27 3.36 5.36 -5.61
C LEU A 27 4.60 6.13 -6.07
N ASP A 28 5.49 6.40 -5.12
CA ASP A 28 6.64 7.28 -5.27
C ASP A 28 7.95 6.49 -5.28
N ASN A 29 8.82 6.84 -6.21
CA ASN A 29 10.21 6.40 -6.29
C ASN A 29 11.06 7.66 -6.42
N PRO A 30 11.42 8.30 -5.30
CA PRO A 30 12.15 9.56 -5.33
C PRO A 30 13.63 9.37 -5.64
N SER A 31 14.17 8.17 -5.44
CA SER A 31 15.57 7.85 -5.73
C SER A 31 15.81 6.34 -5.77
N THR A 32 16.99 5.94 -6.27
CA THR A 32 17.37 4.54 -6.40
C THR A 32 17.26 3.80 -5.05
N ALA A 33 16.59 2.65 -5.08
CA ALA A 33 16.28 1.81 -3.91
C ALA A 33 15.42 2.48 -2.83
N ASN A 34 14.60 3.47 -3.20
CA ASN A 34 13.58 4.05 -2.32
C ASN A 34 12.21 3.96 -2.98
N TRP A 35 11.25 3.39 -2.27
CA TRP A 35 9.87 3.26 -2.71
C TRP A 35 8.92 3.44 -1.55
N SER A 36 7.85 4.20 -1.77
CA SER A 36 6.78 4.38 -0.80
C SER A 36 5.42 4.56 -1.48
N LEU A 37 4.35 4.26 -0.74
CA LEU A 37 2.97 4.54 -1.14
C LEU A 37 2.37 5.56 -0.17
N MET A 38 1.77 6.63 -0.69
CA MET A 38 1.09 7.64 0.11
C MET A 38 -0.41 7.57 -0.18
N ASP A 39 -1.16 7.00 0.78
CA ASP A 39 -2.62 6.85 0.71
C ASP A 39 -3.32 7.65 1.83
N ALA A 40 -4.65 7.54 1.94
CA ALA A 40 -5.43 8.23 2.96
C ALA A 40 -5.09 7.79 4.41
N GLY A 41 -4.45 6.64 4.58
CA GLY A 41 -3.97 6.14 5.86
C GLY A 41 -2.56 6.62 6.23
N GLY A 42 -1.84 7.25 5.30
CA GLY A 42 -0.51 7.80 5.53
C GLY A 42 0.53 7.31 4.52
N GLY A 43 1.81 7.44 4.90
CA GLY A 43 2.93 6.95 4.12
C GLY A 43 3.29 5.51 4.50
N TRP A 44 3.58 4.70 3.48
CA TRP A 44 3.92 3.29 3.61
C TRP A 44 5.27 3.03 2.99
N THR A 45 6.26 2.60 3.77
CA THR A 45 7.59 2.24 3.28
C THR A 45 7.52 0.91 2.55
N ILE A 46 8.01 0.87 1.31
CA ILE A 46 8.12 -0.37 0.51
C ILE A 46 9.57 -0.81 0.43
N MET A 47 10.48 0.14 0.22
CA MET A 47 11.92 -0.09 0.18
C MET A 47 12.63 1.17 0.65
N GLU A 48 13.66 1.00 1.46
CA GLU A 48 14.49 2.10 1.93
C GLU A 48 15.97 1.77 1.74
N ASN A 49 16.69 2.69 1.11
CA ASN A 49 18.09 2.49 0.78
C ASN A 49 18.95 2.46 2.05
N GLY A 50 19.80 1.44 2.17
CA GLY A 50 20.76 1.30 3.27
C GLY A 50 20.20 0.75 4.58
N SER A 51 18.88 0.67 4.77
CA SER A 51 18.29 0.05 5.98
C SER A 51 18.14 -1.46 5.89
N GLY A 52 18.14 -2.00 4.67
CA GLY A 52 17.86 -3.41 4.40
C GLY A 52 16.36 -3.73 4.36
N TYR A 53 15.49 -2.75 4.63
CA TYR A 53 14.05 -2.91 4.49
C TYR A 53 13.66 -2.98 3.01
N LYS A 54 12.98 -4.05 2.62
CA LYS A 54 12.49 -4.27 1.26
C LYS A 54 11.31 -5.24 1.28
N ALA A 55 10.18 -4.80 0.73
CA ALA A 55 9.02 -5.65 0.51
C ALA A 55 9.34 -6.82 -0.44
N GLU A 56 8.70 -7.96 -0.19
CA GLU A 56 8.62 -9.02 -1.19
C GLU A 56 7.76 -8.55 -2.39
N GLY A 57 8.04 -9.07 -3.59
CA GLY A 57 7.22 -8.77 -4.78
C GLY A 57 7.53 -7.44 -5.47
N MET A 58 8.73 -6.88 -5.30
CA MET A 58 9.13 -5.65 -6.02
C MET A 58 9.01 -5.76 -7.54
N ASP A 59 9.15 -6.98 -8.10
CA ASP A 59 8.93 -7.27 -9.52
C ASP A 59 7.48 -7.03 -9.99
N LYS A 60 6.53 -6.87 -9.07
CA LYS A 60 5.13 -6.55 -9.36
C LYS A 60 4.88 -5.08 -9.62
N ILE A 61 5.81 -4.20 -9.25
CA ILE A 61 5.72 -2.78 -9.62
C ILE A 61 6.08 -2.69 -11.11
N PRO A 62 5.14 -2.30 -11.99
CA PRO A 62 5.43 -2.18 -13.41
C PRO A 62 6.33 -0.97 -13.67
N ASP A 63 6.84 -0.86 -14.89
CA ASP A 63 7.42 0.40 -15.37
C ASP A 63 6.33 1.48 -15.42
N LEU A 64 6.31 2.34 -14.39
CA LEU A 64 5.32 3.40 -14.24
C LEU A 64 5.40 4.44 -15.37
N THR A 65 6.54 4.54 -16.07
CA THR A 65 6.71 5.51 -17.17
C THR A 65 5.90 5.14 -18.41
N THR A 66 5.38 3.90 -18.48
CA THR A 66 4.47 3.45 -19.54
C THR A 66 3.05 4.01 -19.37
N GLY A 67 2.70 4.52 -18.18
CA GLY A 67 1.45 5.21 -17.89
C GLY A 67 1.64 6.70 -17.63
N GLU A 68 0.67 7.33 -16.95
CA GLU A 68 0.83 8.71 -16.51
C GLU A 68 1.77 8.77 -15.28
N TYR A 69 2.86 9.52 -15.43
CA TYR A 69 3.96 9.60 -14.49
C TYR A 69 4.50 11.02 -14.40
N VAL A 70 4.93 11.44 -13.22
CA VAL A 70 5.55 12.75 -12.99
C VAL A 70 7.02 12.54 -12.63
N TYR A 71 7.91 13.09 -13.44
CA TYR A 71 9.34 13.11 -13.16
C TYR A 71 9.66 14.22 -12.15
N THR A 72 10.35 13.87 -11.07
CA THR A 72 10.82 14.83 -10.06
C THR A 72 12.34 15.02 -10.14
N HIS A 73 13.10 13.95 -10.41
CA HIS A 73 14.55 14.02 -10.53
C HIS A 73 15.13 12.91 -11.42
N ALA A 74 15.85 13.28 -12.49
CA ALA A 74 16.40 12.31 -13.45
C ALA A 74 15.33 11.32 -13.95
N THR A 75 15.50 10.01 -13.67
CA THR A 75 14.54 8.95 -14.04
C THR A 75 13.55 8.61 -12.91
N HIS A 76 13.54 9.39 -11.83
CA HIS A 76 12.73 9.20 -10.63
C HIS A 76 11.52 10.12 -10.60
N GLY A 77 10.56 9.80 -9.73
CA GLY A 77 9.23 10.40 -9.74
C GLY A 77 8.14 9.45 -9.25
N TYR A 78 6.89 9.84 -9.49
CA TYR A 78 5.72 9.16 -8.94
C TYR A 78 4.59 8.96 -9.94
N GLY A 79 3.76 7.96 -9.66
CA GLY A 79 2.50 7.69 -10.36
C GLY A 79 1.36 7.50 -9.36
N CYS A 80 0.12 7.44 -9.86
CA CYS A 80 -1.04 7.03 -9.06
C CYS A 80 -1.24 5.52 -9.21
N ALA A 81 -1.47 4.78 -8.12
CA ALA A 81 -1.66 3.33 -8.18
C ALA A 81 -2.59 2.80 -7.09
N CYS A 82 -3.17 1.62 -7.34
CA CYS A 82 -3.72 0.77 -6.29
C CYS A 82 -2.87 -0.50 -6.17
N MET A 83 -2.62 -0.94 -4.94
CA MET A 83 -1.82 -2.11 -4.61
C MET A 83 -2.62 -3.05 -3.71
N ASP A 84 -2.47 -4.35 -3.93
CA ASP A 84 -2.83 -5.38 -2.95
C ASP A 84 -1.56 -5.79 -2.20
N VAL A 85 -1.54 -5.60 -0.88
CA VAL A 85 -0.33 -5.73 -0.07
C VAL A 85 -0.57 -6.41 1.28
N ASP A 86 0.50 -6.95 1.86
CA ASP A 86 0.57 -7.20 3.30
C ASP A 86 1.36 -6.07 3.96
N THR A 87 0.97 -5.69 5.18
CA THR A 87 1.66 -4.66 5.99
C THR A 87 2.13 -5.22 7.32
N ASP A 88 3.16 -4.61 7.92
CA ASP A 88 3.59 -4.92 9.29
C ASP A 88 2.73 -4.28 10.39
N GLY A 89 1.86 -3.33 10.03
CA GLY A 89 1.05 -2.55 10.97
C GLY A 89 1.81 -1.37 11.61
N GLU A 90 3.08 -1.19 11.28
CA GLU A 90 3.99 -0.14 11.78
C GLU A 90 4.40 0.85 10.67
N GLY A 91 3.73 0.80 9.51
CA GLY A 91 3.96 1.70 8.38
C GLY A 91 4.81 1.09 7.25
N GLY A 92 5.10 -0.20 7.31
CA GLY A 92 5.80 -0.95 6.27
C GLY A 92 4.87 -1.84 5.45
N ILE A 93 5.04 -1.81 4.13
CA ILE A 93 4.53 -2.85 3.22
C ILE A 93 5.56 -3.98 3.19
N THR A 94 5.15 -5.19 3.58
CA THR A 94 6.03 -6.36 3.67
C THR A 94 5.96 -7.25 2.43
N ARG A 95 4.83 -7.24 1.72
CA ARG A 95 4.63 -8.00 0.47
C ARG A 95 3.71 -7.28 -0.49
N ILE A 96 4.06 -7.31 -1.77
CA ILE A 96 3.25 -6.80 -2.87
C ILE A 96 2.66 -7.98 -3.64
N HIS A 97 1.34 -8.10 -3.66
CA HIS A 97 0.62 -9.11 -4.43
C HIS A 97 0.31 -8.63 -5.84
N SER A 98 -0.12 -7.37 -5.97
CA SER A 98 -0.42 -6.74 -7.27
C SER A 98 -0.26 -5.23 -7.23
N VAL A 99 0.04 -4.63 -8.38
CA VAL A 99 0.06 -3.18 -8.59
C VAL A 99 -0.71 -2.85 -9.85
N ARG A 100 -1.60 -1.87 -9.75
CA ARG A 100 -2.33 -1.32 -10.89
C ARG A 100 -2.15 0.19 -10.93
N GLN A 101 -1.39 0.66 -11.90
CA GLN A 101 -1.28 2.09 -12.17
C GLN A 101 -2.63 2.65 -12.63
N LEU A 102 -2.90 3.89 -12.22
CA LEU A 102 -4.10 4.65 -12.48
C LEU A 102 -3.74 5.98 -13.17
N PRO A 103 -4.70 6.64 -13.85
CA PRO A 103 -4.55 8.03 -14.25
C PRO A 103 -4.23 8.92 -13.03
N LEU A 104 -3.33 9.88 -13.17
CA LEU A 104 -2.92 10.82 -12.11
C LEU A 104 -4.14 11.59 -11.58
N SER A 105 -5.13 11.85 -12.44
CA SER A 105 -6.39 12.51 -12.06
C SER A 105 -7.09 11.84 -10.87
N ARG A 106 -6.92 10.52 -10.69
CA ARG A 106 -7.50 9.81 -9.54
C ARG A 106 -6.91 10.29 -8.22
N CYS A 107 -5.59 10.39 -8.12
CA CYS A 107 -4.92 10.86 -6.92
C CYS A 107 -4.96 12.40 -6.78
N ARG A 108 -4.94 13.16 -7.88
CA ARG A 108 -5.09 14.63 -7.85
C ARG A 108 -6.45 15.10 -7.31
N ASN A 109 -7.49 14.32 -7.57
CA ASN A 109 -8.85 14.61 -7.12
C ASN A 109 -9.18 14.01 -5.74
N ASP A 110 -8.26 13.25 -5.15
CA ASP A 110 -8.45 12.70 -3.80
C ASP A 110 -7.96 13.71 -2.75
N ALA A 111 -8.92 14.28 -2.02
CA ALA A 111 -8.65 15.30 -1.01
C ALA A 111 -7.79 14.77 0.17
N ALA A 112 -7.81 13.47 0.45
CA ALA A 112 -7.07 12.90 1.57
C ALA A 112 -5.56 12.83 1.31
N ILE A 113 -5.15 12.84 0.04
CA ILE A 113 -3.74 12.70 -0.39
C ILE A 113 -3.26 13.84 -1.28
N ARG A 114 -4.06 14.89 -1.44
CA ARG A 114 -3.67 16.07 -2.22
C ARG A 114 -2.45 16.78 -1.63
N TRP A 115 -2.28 16.73 -0.30
CA TRP A 115 -1.13 17.30 0.41
C TRP A 115 0.22 16.75 -0.08
N PHE A 116 0.24 15.56 -0.69
CA PHE A 116 1.46 15.00 -1.28
C PHE A 116 2.05 15.94 -2.33
N LEU A 117 1.20 16.60 -3.10
CA LEU A 117 1.61 17.52 -4.17
C LEU A 117 2.14 18.85 -3.63
N ASP A 118 1.82 19.21 -2.38
CA ASP A 118 2.30 20.44 -1.75
C ASP A 118 3.78 20.29 -1.30
N LYS A 119 4.36 19.09 -1.43
CA LYS A 119 5.77 18.81 -1.12
C LYS A 119 6.74 19.06 -2.29
N ASP A 120 6.22 19.28 -3.51
CA ASP A 120 7.02 19.70 -4.66
C ASP A 120 7.13 21.25 -4.65
N PRO A 121 8.32 21.84 -4.43
CA PRO A 121 8.51 23.30 -4.47
C PRO A 121 8.33 23.91 -5.87
#